data_AF-A0A2H3CJN8-F1
#
_entry.id   AF-A0A2H3CJN8-F1
#
_cell.length_a   1.000
_cell.length_b   1.000
_cell.length_c   1.000
_cell.angle_alpha   90.00
_cell.angle_beta   90.00
_cell.angle_gamma   90.00
#
_symmetry.space_group_name_H-M   'P 1'
#
loop_
_entity.id
_entity.type
_entity.pdbx_description
1 polymer ?
#
loop_
_entity_poly.entity_id
_entity_poly.type
_entity_poly.pdbx_seq_one_letter_code
_entity_poly.pdbx_strand_id
1 'polypeptide(L)'
;MSLFQRRHDDDENAATLKRLLEDLRIRLEETFTFTSEQLTNIRAVARDLIYDPARLHFKSIDVDIVKVLRLEKATMRFSNVFGSPAREAKLVSTVKRIASSVRNAYRQDVRGH
;
A
#
# COMPACT_ATOMS: atom_id res chain seq x y z
N MET A 1 -44.87 23.05 10.23
CA MET A 1 -43.43 23.19 9.91
C MET A 1 -43.29 23.89 8.57
N SER A 2 -42.46 24.94 8.49
CA SER A 2 -42.26 25.71 7.25
C SER A 2 -41.28 24.97 6.30
N LEU A 3 -41.41 25.21 4.99
CA LEU A 3 -40.51 24.64 3.96
C LEU A 3 -39.05 25.08 4.12
N PHE A 4 -38.82 26.29 4.64
CA PHE A 4 -37.49 26.80 4.94
C PHE A 4 -36.84 26.07 6.12
N GLN A 5 -37.63 25.69 7.13
CA GLN A 5 -37.14 24.92 8.26
C GLN A 5 -36.67 23.53 7.82
N ARG A 6 -37.44 22.82 6.98
CA ARG A 6 -37.06 21.50 6.47
C ARG A 6 -35.76 21.51 5.67
N ARG A 7 -35.58 22.50 4.77
CA ARG A 7 -34.33 22.60 3.98
C ARG A 7 -33.10 22.85 4.84
N HIS A 8 -33.23 23.70 5.86
CA HIS A 8 -32.14 23.96 6.80
C HIS A 8 -31.78 22.71 7.59
N ASP A 9 -32.77 21.99 8.12
CA ASP A 9 -32.57 20.75 8.86
C ASP A 9 -31.96 19.63 7.98
N ASP A 10 -32.36 19.56 6.70
CA ASP A 10 -31.81 18.60 5.72
C ASP A 10 -30.33 18.92 5.38
N ASP A 11 -29.99 20.20 5.19
CA ASP A 11 -28.61 20.65 4.91
C ASP A 11 -27.69 20.42 6.12
N GLU A 12 -28.18 20.68 7.34
CA GLU A 12 -27.45 20.44 8.59
C GLU A 12 -27.21 18.94 8.84
N ASN A 13 -28.21 18.10 8.55
CA ASN A 13 -28.07 16.65 8.59
C ASN A 13 -27.06 16.13 7.55
N ALA A 14 -27.11 16.65 6.32
CA ALA A 14 -26.16 16.27 5.27
C ALA A 14 -24.72 16.68 5.62
N ALA A 15 -24.53 17.85 6.21
CA ALA A 15 -23.22 18.32 6.68
C ALA A 15 -22.69 17.45 7.83
N THR A 16 -23.56 17.07 8.77
CA THR A 16 -23.21 16.18 9.89
C THR A 16 -22.80 14.80 9.39
N LEU A 17 -23.55 14.22 8.46
CA LEU A 17 -23.21 12.94 7.85
C LEU A 17 -21.85 12.98 7.14
N LYS A 18 -21.56 14.04 6.38
CA LYS A 18 -20.26 14.21 5.71
C LYS A 18 -19.10 14.23 6.71
N ARG A 19 -19.24 14.94 7.84
CA ARG A 19 -18.20 14.97 8.89
C ARG A 19 -17.98 13.60 9.51
N LEU A 20 -19.06 12.87 9.83
CA LEU A 20 -18.96 11.51 10.36
C LEU A 20 -18.29 10.55 9.38
N LEU A 21 -18.59 10.66 8.09
CA LEU A 21 -17.95 9.85 7.05
C LEU A 21 -16.46 10.17 6.92
N GLU A 22 -16.08 11.44 7.04
CA GLU A 22 -14.66 11.83 7.01
C GLU A 22 -13.89 11.31 8.23
N ASP A 23 -14.47 11.43 9.43
CA ASP A 23 -13.88 10.85 10.65
C ASP A 23 -13.73 9.33 10.56
N LEU A 24 -14.73 8.64 10.02
CA LEU A 24 -14.65 7.20 9.75
C LEU A 24 -13.53 6.87 8.76
N ARG A 25 -13.42 7.65 7.68
CA ARG A 25 -12.36 7.49 6.68
C ARG A 25 -10.98 7.63 7.32
N ILE A 26 -10.75 8.66 8.13
CA ILE A 26 -9.47 8.90 8.81
C ILE A 26 -9.10 7.70 9.69
N ARG A 27 -10.03 7.21 10.52
CA ARG A 27 -9.79 6.03 11.39
C ARG A 27 -9.52 4.76 10.59
N LEU A 28 -10.20 4.58 9.46
CA LEU A 28 -9.94 3.45 8.55
C LEU A 28 -8.58 3.56 7.85
N GLU A 29 -8.08 4.77 7.60
CA GLU A 29 -6.72 4.99 7.10
C GLU A 29 -5.66 4.63 8.17
N GLU A 30 -5.88 4.96 9.45
CA GLU A 30 -4.96 4.60 10.55
C GLU A 30 -4.87 3.09 10.78
N THR A 31 -6.00 2.39 10.67
CA THR A 31 -6.10 0.94 10.90
C THR A 31 -5.73 0.10 9.66
N PHE A 32 -5.42 0.74 8.53
CA PHE A 32 -5.10 0.05 7.28
C PHE A 32 -3.92 -0.91 7.47
N THR A 33 -4.08 -2.17 7.07
CA THR A 33 -3.00 -3.16 7.01
C THR A 33 -2.98 -3.84 5.64
N PHE A 34 -1.79 -4.29 5.21
CA PHE A 34 -1.68 -5.06 3.98
C PHE A 34 -2.28 -6.45 4.19
N THR A 35 -3.03 -6.93 3.21
CA THR A 35 -3.55 -8.30 3.22
C THR A 35 -2.41 -9.31 3.07
N SER A 36 -2.66 -10.56 3.43
CA SER A 36 -1.71 -11.65 3.22
C SER A 36 -1.33 -11.81 1.74
N GLU A 37 -2.30 -11.70 0.83
CA GLU A 37 -2.09 -11.74 -0.62
C GLU A 37 -1.16 -10.60 -1.09
N GLN A 38 -1.40 -9.36 -0.64
CA GLN A 38 -0.54 -8.22 -0.96
C GLN A 38 0.90 -8.43 -0.44
N LEU A 39 1.07 -8.93 0.78
CA LEU A 39 2.39 -9.22 1.36
C LEU A 39 3.11 -10.34 0.59
N THR A 40 2.38 -11.35 0.13
CA THR A 40 2.92 -12.42 -0.72
C THR A 40 3.37 -11.86 -2.07
N ASN A 41 2.56 -11.02 -2.71
CA ASN A 41 2.89 -10.39 -3.99
C ASN A 41 4.13 -9.49 -3.89
N ILE A 42 4.26 -8.68 -2.83
CA ILE A 42 5.47 -7.88 -2.59
C ILE A 42 6.71 -8.77 -2.50
N ARG A 43 6.61 -9.90 -1.79
CA ARG A 43 7.73 -10.83 -1.64
C ARG A 43 8.07 -11.55 -2.94
N ALA A 44 7.08 -11.92 -3.75
CA ALA A 44 7.29 -12.53 -5.06
C ALA A 44 8.08 -11.59 -5.97
N VAL A 45 7.60 -10.35 -6.16
CA VAL A 45 8.30 -9.33 -6.96
C VAL A 45 9.70 -9.06 -6.42
N ALA A 46 9.87 -9.01 -5.10
CA ALA A 46 11.19 -8.84 -4.48
C ALA A 46 12.15 -9.99 -4.81
N ARG A 47 11.68 -11.24 -4.82
CA ARG A 47 12.50 -12.40 -5.20
C ARG A 47 12.88 -12.34 -6.67
N ASP A 48 11.92 -12.12 -7.55
CA ASP A 48 12.15 -12.05 -8.99
C ASP A 48 13.23 -11.02 -9.33
N LEU A 49 13.20 -9.86 -8.68
CA LEU A 49 14.19 -8.81 -8.87
C LEU A 49 15.52 -9.04 -8.15
N ILE A 50 15.56 -9.76 -7.03
CA ILE A 50 16.80 -9.99 -6.26
C ILE A 50 17.61 -11.16 -6.84
N TYR A 51 16.92 -12.20 -7.31
CA TYR A 51 17.53 -13.41 -7.83
C TYR A 51 17.91 -13.28 -9.32
N ASP A 52 17.64 -12.12 -9.93
CA ASP A 52 18.04 -11.81 -11.30
C ASP A 52 19.59 -11.72 -11.41
N PRO A 53 20.23 -12.66 -12.14
CA PRO A 53 21.68 -12.70 -12.28
C PRO A 53 22.23 -11.55 -13.14
N ALA A 54 21.40 -10.86 -13.94
CA ALA A 54 21.82 -9.75 -14.78
C ALA A 54 21.86 -8.41 -14.02
N ARG A 55 21.43 -8.38 -12.76
CA ARG A 55 21.25 -7.12 -12.02
C ARG A 55 22.54 -6.65 -11.37
N LEU A 56 23.02 -5.49 -11.82
CA LEU A 56 24.26 -4.87 -11.33
C LEU A 56 24.09 -4.03 -10.05
N HIS A 57 22.86 -3.59 -9.74
CA HIS A 57 22.61 -2.64 -8.65
C HIS A 57 21.42 -3.04 -7.75
N PHE A 58 21.72 -3.32 -6.48
CA PHE A 58 20.73 -3.71 -5.47
C PHE A 58 20.28 -2.55 -4.55
N LYS A 59 20.92 -1.38 -4.65
CA LYS A 59 20.72 -0.25 -3.73
C LYS A 59 19.37 0.44 -3.89
N SER A 60 18.73 0.32 -5.06
CA SER A 60 17.43 0.92 -5.40
C SER A 60 16.32 -0.12 -5.65
N ILE A 61 16.51 -1.37 -5.20
CA ILE A 61 15.59 -2.45 -5.54
C ILE A 61 14.18 -2.25 -4.98
N ASP A 62 14.05 -1.55 -3.85
CA ASP A 62 12.77 -1.17 -3.27
C ASP A 62 11.98 -0.23 -4.19
N VAL A 63 12.66 0.69 -4.86
CA VAL A 63 12.04 1.57 -5.85
C VAL A 63 11.51 0.77 -7.04
N ASP A 64 12.28 -0.21 -7.50
CA ASP A 64 11.89 -1.03 -8.65
C ASP A 64 10.75 -2.00 -8.31
N ILE A 65 10.74 -2.57 -7.10
CA ILE A 65 9.60 -3.34 -6.59
C ILE A 65 8.35 -2.46 -6.58
N VAL A 66 8.41 -1.23 -6.06
CA VAL A 66 7.26 -0.32 -6.03
C VAL A 66 6.80 0.05 -7.44
N LYS A 67 7.71 0.22 -8.41
CA LYS A 67 7.35 0.47 -9.82
C LYS A 67 6.54 -0.69 -10.40
N VAL A 68 6.99 -1.92 -10.20
CA VAL A 68 6.27 -3.13 -10.67
C VAL A 68 4.89 -3.20 -10.02
N LEU A 69 4.81 -3.05 -8.69
CA LEU A 69 3.53 -3.07 -7.96
C LEU A 69 2.58 -1.97 -8.44
N ARG A 70 3.09 -0.79 -8.83
CA ARG A 70 2.29 0.32 -9.35
C ARG A 70 1.76 0.04 -10.76
N LEU A 71 2.60 -0.53 -11.62
CA LEU A 71 2.24 -0.91 -12.97
C LEU A 71 1.14 -1.99 -12.96
N GLU A 72 1.34 -3.00 -12.11
CA GLU A 72 0.47 -4.18 -11.98
C GLU A 72 -0.54 -4.04 -10.82
N LYS A 73 -0.90 -2.82 -10.43
CA LYS A 73 -1.70 -2.58 -9.21
C LYS A 73 -3.06 -3.28 -9.21
N ALA A 74 -3.68 -3.48 -10.37
CA ALA A 74 -4.96 -4.14 -10.48
C ALA A 74 -4.85 -5.65 -10.27
N THR A 75 -3.89 -6.28 -10.95
CA THR A 75 -3.61 -7.72 -10.91
C THR A 75 -3.04 -8.14 -9.55
N MET A 76 -2.19 -7.31 -8.94
CA MET A 76 -1.54 -7.59 -7.65
C MET A 76 -2.34 -7.12 -6.42
N ARG A 77 -3.59 -6.65 -6.61
CA ARG A 77 -4.49 -6.17 -5.55
C ARG A 77 -4.01 -4.93 -4.79
N PHE A 78 -3.25 -4.03 -5.43
CA PHE A 78 -2.78 -2.76 -4.84
C PHE A 78 -3.57 -1.52 -5.26
N SER A 79 -4.70 -1.67 -5.96
CA SER A 79 -5.54 -0.52 -6.38
C SER A 79 -6.02 0.36 -5.21
N ASN A 80 -6.17 -0.20 -4.01
CA ASN A 80 -6.54 0.54 -2.79
C ASN A 80 -5.35 1.18 -2.07
N VAL A 81 -4.13 1.02 -2.56
CA VAL A 81 -2.90 1.57 -1.96
C VAL A 81 -2.44 2.79 -2.73
N PHE A 82 -2.30 2.66 -4.05
CA PHE A 82 -1.84 3.75 -4.90
C PHE A 82 -2.91 4.84 -5.05
N GLY A 83 -2.54 6.08 -4.79
CA GLY A 83 -3.44 7.24 -4.70
C GLY A 83 -3.72 7.71 -3.26
N SER A 84 -3.32 6.93 -2.25
CA SER A 84 -3.35 7.34 -0.84
C SER A 84 -1.92 7.57 -0.33
N PRO A 85 -1.49 8.82 -0.05
CA PRO A 85 -0.14 9.10 0.41
C PRO A 85 0.27 8.32 1.67
N ALA A 86 -0.64 8.16 2.62
CA ALA A 86 -0.40 7.40 3.85
C ALA A 86 -0.14 5.91 3.56
N ARG A 87 -0.96 5.30 2.68
CA ARG A 87 -0.79 3.88 2.30
C ARG A 87 0.44 3.67 1.44
N GLU A 88 0.78 4.61 0.56
CA GLU A 88 2.02 4.57 -0.22
C GLU A 88 3.26 4.67 0.67
N ALA A 89 3.26 5.54 1.68
CA ALA A 89 4.35 5.61 2.66
C ALA A 89 4.52 4.29 3.42
N LYS A 90 3.40 3.67 3.84
CA LYS A 90 3.38 2.35 4.49
C LYS A 90 3.85 1.23 3.54
N LEU A 91 3.55 1.33 2.25
CA LEU A 91 4.02 0.40 1.22
C LEU A 91 5.54 0.47 1.10
N VAL A 92 6.11 1.66 0.97
CA VAL A 92 7.56 1.86 0.84
C VAL A 92 8.31 1.26 2.03
N SER A 93 7.85 1.50 3.27
CA SER A 93 8.50 0.94 4.46
C SER A 93 8.40 -0.61 4.49
N THR A 94 7.27 -1.15 4.07
CA THR A 94 7.04 -2.61 3.99
C THR A 94 7.90 -3.26 2.92
N VAL A 95 7.97 -2.66 1.73
CA VAL A 95 8.82 -3.13 0.63
C VAL A 95 10.29 -3.13 1.04
N LYS A 96 10.80 -2.06 1.67
CA LYS A 96 12.19 -1.99 2.16
C LYS A 96 12.51 -3.15 3.11
N ARG A 97 11.62 -3.43 4.06
CA ARG A 97 11.79 -4.54 5.01
C ARG A 97 11.79 -5.89 4.31
N ILE A 98 10.84 -6.14 3.41
CA ILE A 98 10.73 -7.42 2.67
C ILE A 98 11.94 -7.60 1.76
N ALA A 99 12.33 -6.58 0.99
CA ALA A 99 13.50 -6.62 0.12
C ALA A 99 14.78 -6.91 0.91
N SER A 100 14.95 -6.30 2.09
CA SER A 100 16.08 -6.60 2.97
C SER A 100 16.07 -8.07 3.43
N SER A 101 14.91 -8.57 3.86
CA SER A 101 14.75 -9.97 4.28
C SER A 101 15.04 -10.97 3.15
N VAL A 102 14.51 -10.73 1.95
CA VAL A 102 14.75 -11.57 0.76
C VAL A 102 16.22 -11.54 0.36
N ARG A 103 16.85 -10.35 0.36
CA ARG A 103 18.28 -10.21 0.06
C ARG A 103 19.15 -10.97 1.07
N ASN A 104 18.79 -10.93 2.35
CA ASN A 104 19.52 -11.68 3.38
C ASN A 104 19.39 -13.19 3.17
N ALA A 105 18.19 -13.69 2.86
CA ALA A 105 17.97 -15.10 2.53
C ALA A 105 18.83 -15.53 1.34
N TYR A 106 18.78 -14.77 0.23
CA TYR A 106 19.61 -15.03 -0.94
C TYR A 106 21.12 -15.08 -0.61
N ARG A 107 21.62 -14.16 0.22
CA ARG A 107 23.02 -14.17 0.64
C ARG A 107 23.39 -15.42 1.45
N GLN A 108 22.47 -15.99 2.22
CA GLN A 108 22.72 -17.23 2.95
C GLN A 108 22.73 -18.42 2.00
N ASP A 109 21.77 -18.48 1.07
CA ASP A 109 21.70 -19.53 0.05
C ASP A 109 22.99 -19.61 -0.76
N VAL A 110 23.52 -18.45 -1.20
CA VAL A 110 24.79 -18.37 -1.96
C VAL A 110 26.03 -18.72 -1.11
N ARG A 111 25.99 -18.53 0.21
CA ARG A 111 27.11 -18.85 1.13
C ARG A 111 27.11 -20.31 1.58
N GLY A 112 25.98 -20.99 1.49
CA GLY A 112 25.81 -22.40 1.83
C GLY A 112 26.08 -23.36 0.66
N HIS A 113 26.58 -22.85 -0.46
CA HIS A 113 27.07 -23.60 -1.62
C HIS A 113 28.54 -23.25 -1.83
#